data_AF-A0A091WEH4-F1
#
_entry.id   AF-A0A091WEH4-F1
#
_cell.length_a   1.000
_cell.length_b   1.000
_cell.length_c   1.000
_cell.angle_alpha   90.00
_cell.angle_beta   90.00
_cell.angle_gamma   90.00
#
_symmetry.space_group_name_H-M   'P 1'
#
loop_
_entity.id
_entity.type
_entity.pdbx_description
1 polymer ?
#
loop_
_entity_poly.entity_id
_entity_poly.type
_entity_poly.pdbx_seq_one_letter_code
_entity_poly.pdbx_strand_id
1 'polypeptide(L)'
;SNITRANCNKMIMMFTDGGEDRVQDVFEKYNWPNKTVRVFTFSVGQHNYDVTPLQWMACANKGIWLPCHAFPRPVSLQEYLDVLGRPMVLAGNRAKQVQWTNVYQDALGLGLVVTGTLPVFNLT
;
A
#
# COMPACT_ATOMS: atom_id res chain seq x y z
N SER A 1 24.21 -13.62 -5.94
CA SER A 1 23.82 -13.38 -4.53
C SER A 1 22.41 -13.90 -4.30
N ASN A 2 22.26 -14.94 -3.47
CA ASN A 2 20.98 -15.61 -3.27
C ASN A 2 20.16 -14.86 -2.20
N ILE A 3 19.49 -13.78 -2.59
CA ILE A 3 18.65 -12.96 -1.70
C ILE A 3 17.22 -13.48 -1.81
N THR A 4 16.67 -14.01 -0.72
CA THR A 4 15.26 -14.40 -0.62
C THR A 4 14.38 -13.15 -0.68
N ARG A 5 13.44 -13.10 -1.62
CA ARG A 5 12.47 -12.01 -1.78
C ARG A 5 11.06 -12.58 -1.74
N ALA A 6 10.09 -11.81 -1.24
CA ALA A 6 8.69 -12.23 -1.18
C ALA A 6 8.06 -12.50 -2.57
N ASN A 7 8.56 -11.84 -3.62
CA ASN A 7 8.11 -12.00 -5.02
C ASN A 7 6.60 -11.86 -5.26
N CYS A 8 5.91 -11.04 -4.45
CA CYS A 8 4.49 -10.72 -4.58
C CYS A 8 4.30 -9.26 -5.02
N ASN A 9 3.49 -8.49 -4.28
CA ASN A 9 3.26 -7.07 -4.54
C ASN A 9 4.57 -6.28 -4.44
N LYS A 10 4.97 -5.64 -5.55
CA LYS A 10 6.11 -4.73 -5.59
C LYS A 10 5.60 -3.31 -5.40
N MET A 11 6.11 -2.62 -4.39
CA MET A 11 5.69 -1.27 -4.09
C MET A 11 6.79 -0.42 -3.47
N ILE A 12 6.66 0.89 -3.66
CA ILE A 12 7.52 1.91 -3.08
C ILE A 12 6.60 2.91 -2.37
N MET A 13 6.92 3.23 -1.11
CA MET A 13 6.27 4.31 -0.36
C MET A 13 7.27 5.46 -0.23
N MET A 14 6.84 6.67 -0.56
CA MET A 14 7.63 7.89 -0.47
C MET A 14 6.95 8.86 0.51
N PHE A 15 7.70 9.35 1.48
CA PHE A 15 7.25 10.36 2.45
C PHE A 15 7.99 11.65 2.19
N THR A 16 7.27 12.74 1.96
CA THR A 16 7.85 14.04 1.62
C THR A 16 6.85 15.16 1.91
N ASP A 17 7.33 16.36 2.17
CA ASP A 17 6.53 17.58 2.34
C ASP A 17 6.24 18.30 1.00
N GLY A 18 6.70 17.78 -0.14
CA GLY A 18 6.42 18.39 -1.43
C GLY A 18 7.39 17.95 -2.52
N GLY A 19 7.16 18.38 -3.74
CA GLY A 19 8.10 18.17 -4.83
C GLY A 19 7.76 19.06 -6.00
N GLU A 20 8.77 19.67 -6.62
CA GLU A 20 8.59 20.51 -7.82
C GLU A 20 8.54 19.67 -9.10
N ASP A 21 9.25 18.53 -9.12
CA ASP A 21 9.37 17.68 -10.30
C ASP A 21 8.63 16.34 -10.14
N ARG A 22 8.06 15.87 -11.25
CA ARG A 22 7.36 14.58 -11.38
C ARG A 22 8.32 13.42 -11.66
N VAL A 23 9.56 13.72 -12.06
CA VAL A 23 10.62 12.72 -12.33
C VAL A 23 10.11 11.61 -13.27
N GLN A 24 9.42 12.04 -14.32
CA GLN A 24 8.67 11.17 -15.23
C GLN A 24 9.58 10.20 -16.01
N ASP A 25 10.75 10.67 -16.39
CA ASP A 25 11.81 9.93 -17.08
C ASP A 25 12.23 8.65 -16.33
N VAL A 26 12.28 8.69 -15.00
CA VAL A 26 12.60 7.51 -14.18
C VAL A 26 11.48 6.48 -14.25
N PHE A 27 10.21 6.90 -14.18
CA PHE A 27 9.08 5.97 -14.29
C PHE A 27 8.95 5.37 -15.69
N GLU A 28 9.21 6.17 -16.72
CA GLU A 28 9.25 5.73 -18.11
C GLU A 28 10.31 4.66 -18.34
N LYS A 29 11.51 4.87 -17.79
CA LYS A 29 12.62 3.93 -17.95
C LYS A 29 12.43 2.62 -17.20
N TYR A 30 11.91 2.66 -15.97
CA TYR A 30 11.99 1.50 -15.06
C TYR A 30 10.64 0.81 -14.76
N ASN A 31 9.51 1.51 -14.89
CA ASN A 31 8.22 0.94 -14.49
C ASN A 31 7.20 0.88 -15.64
N TRP A 32 7.31 1.72 -16.65
CA TRP A 32 6.35 1.79 -17.76
C TRP A 32 6.77 0.91 -18.95
N PRO A 33 5.82 0.42 -19.75
CA PRO A 33 4.37 0.67 -19.71
C PRO A 33 3.58 -0.21 -18.72
N ASN A 34 4.18 -1.30 -18.23
CA ASN A 34 3.44 -2.34 -17.49
C ASN A 34 2.99 -1.90 -16.08
N LYS A 35 3.70 -0.95 -15.47
CA LYS A 35 3.43 -0.40 -14.13
C LYS A 35 3.34 -1.53 -13.10
N THR A 36 4.41 -2.32 -13.02
CA THR A 36 4.50 -3.50 -12.15
C THR A 36 4.77 -3.14 -10.70
N VAL A 37 5.40 -1.99 -10.46
CA VAL A 37 5.65 -1.43 -9.13
C VAL A 37 4.60 -0.37 -8.84
N ARG A 38 3.95 -0.46 -7.68
CA ARG A 38 3.01 0.55 -7.18
C ARG A 38 3.75 1.63 -6.41
N VAL A 39 3.42 2.89 -6.63
CA VAL A 39 4.06 4.02 -5.95
C VAL A 39 3.04 4.73 -5.10
N PHE A 40 3.29 4.79 -3.79
CA PHE A 40 2.46 5.49 -2.82
C PHE A 40 3.23 6.72 -2.34
N THR A 41 2.57 7.86 -2.32
CA THR A 41 3.19 9.14 -1.92
C THR A 41 2.44 9.73 -0.74
N PHE A 42 3.15 10.09 0.31
CA PHE A 42 2.60 10.65 1.53
C PHE A 42 3.13 12.06 1.70
N SER A 43 2.23 13.04 1.71
CA SER A 43 2.57 14.45 1.99
C SER A 43 2.67 14.62 3.50
N VAL A 44 3.83 14.96 4.07
CA VAL A 44 4.01 15.02 5.54
C VAL A 44 4.17 16.45 6.01
N GLY A 45 3.40 16.81 7.04
CA GLY A 45 3.47 18.10 7.70
C GLY A 45 2.43 19.10 7.19
N GLN A 46 2.43 20.28 7.80
CA GLN A 46 1.67 21.44 7.32
C GLN A 46 2.62 22.32 6.53
N HIS A 47 2.44 22.36 5.21
CA HIS A 47 3.29 23.10 4.30
C HIS A 47 2.44 23.66 3.15
N ASN A 48 2.95 24.72 2.51
CA ASN A 48 2.32 25.33 1.34
C ASN A 48 2.97 24.89 0.02
N TYR A 49 3.86 23.88 0.06
CA TYR A 49 4.48 23.33 -1.14
C TYR A 49 3.47 22.67 -2.07
N ASP A 50 3.76 22.67 -3.38
CA ASP A 50 2.93 22.00 -4.36
C ASP A 50 2.96 20.48 -4.16
N VAL A 51 1.77 19.89 -4.03
CA VAL A 51 1.54 18.45 -3.88
C VAL A 51 1.09 17.79 -5.19
N THR A 52 0.85 18.59 -6.24
CA THR A 52 0.39 18.11 -7.54
C THR A 52 1.35 17.08 -8.14
N PRO A 53 2.69 17.23 -8.04
CA PRO A 53 3.60 16.21 -8.54
C PRO A 53 3.50 14.89 -7.77
N LEU A 54 3.28 14.94 -6.45
CA LEU A 54 3.07 13.74 -5.62
C LEU A 54 1.81 12.98 -6.04
N GLN A 55 0.71 13.71 -6.20
CA GLN A 55 -0.56 13.14 -6.66
C GLN A 55 -0.41 12.50 -8.04
N TRP A 56 0.30 13.16 -8.95
CA TRP A 56 0.56 12.64 -10.29
C TRP A 56 1.38 11.34 -10.24
N MET A 57 2.46 11.30 -9.44
CA MET A 57 3.31 10.11 -9.31
C MET A 57 2.52 8.89 -8.80
N ALA A 58 1.67 9.08 -7.80
CA ALA A 58 0.83 8.00 -7.28
C ALA A 58 -0.22 7.54 -8.30
N CYS A 59 -0.93 8.48 -8.93
CA CYS A 59 -1.95 8.20 -9.93
C CYS A 59 -1.37 7.45 -11.14
N ALA A 60 -0.24 7.93 -11.65
CA ALA A 60 0.38 7.37 -12.84
C ALA A 60 0.93 5.95 -12.61
N ASN A 61 1.21 5.56 -11.35
CA ASN A 61 1.79 4.27 -10.98
C ASN A 61 0.86 3.37 -10.13
N LYS A 62 -0.48 3.50 -10.28
CA LYS A 62 -1.48 2.62 -9.63
C LYS A 62 -1.40 2.57 -8.08
N GLY A 63 -0.96 3.66 -7.46
CA GLY A 63 -0.97 3.82 -6.01
C GLY A 63 -2.03 4.82 -5.53
N ILE A 64 -1.82 5.37 -4.34
CA ILE A 64 -2.64 6.43 -3.75
C ILE A 64 -1.73 7.51 -3.13
N TRP A 65 -2.24 8.74 -3.14
CA TRP A 65 -1.64 9.86 -2.43
C TRP A 65 -2.45 10.15 -1.16
N LEU A 66 -1.77 10.37 -0.03
CA LEU A 66 -2.40 10.63 1.25
C LEU A 66 -1.70 11.79 1.98
N PRO A 67 -2.45 12.81 2.46
CA PRO A 67 -1.88 13.86 3.28
C PRO A 67 -1.77 13.42 4.75
N CYS A 68 -0.63 13.70 5.37
CA CYS A 68 -0.29 13.42 6.75
C CYS A 68 -0.06 14.74 7.49
N HIS A 69 -1.15 15.31 8.02
CA HIS A 69 -1.19 16.67 8.60
C HIS A 69 -0.56 16.86 9.98
N ALA A 70 0.47 16.08 10.32
CA ALA A 70 1.13 15.95 11.64
C ALA A 70 0.40 15.03 12.64
N PHE A 71 1.23 14.27 13.37
CA PHE A 71 0.94 13.04 14.12
C PHE A 71 0.66 11.82 13.22
N PRO A 72 1.37 10.68 13.40
CA PRO A 72 1.03 9.47 12.67
C PRO A 72 -0.33 8.99 13.16
N ARG A 73 -1.41 9.36 12.47
CA ARG A 73 -2.67 8.63 12.59
C ARG A 73 -2.42 7.26 11.97
N PRO A 74 -2.48 6.15 12.74
CA PRO A 74 -2.23 4.82 12.20
C PRO A 74 -3.14 4.49 11.01
N VAL A 75 -4.34 5.08 11.01
CA VAL A 75 -5.38 4.93 9.98
C VAL A 75 -4.86 5.27 8.57
N SER A 76 -4.17 6.41 8.38
CA SER A 76 -3.70 6.82 7.05
C SER A 76 -2.59 5.93 6.52
N LEU A 77 -1.83 5.27 7.41
CA LEU A 77 -0.84 4.27 7.04
C LEU A 77 -1.46 2.90 6.78
N GLN A 78 -2.73 2.66 7.10
CA GLN A 78 -3.38 1.36 6.87
C GLN A 78 -4.12 1.32 5.52
N GLU A 79 -4.53 2.47 5.00
CA GLU A 79 -5.33 2.61 3.77
C GLU A 79 -4.65 2.07 2.50
N TYR A 80 -3.31 1.93 2.48
CA TYR A 80 -2.64 1.30 1.34
C TYR A 80 -3.08 -0.17 1.14
N LEU A 81 -3.51 -0.85 2.21
CA LEU A 81 -4.02 -2.22 2.12
C LEU A 81 -5.28 -2.31 1.26
N ASP A 82 -6.12 -1.29 1.26
CA ASP A 82 -7.33 -1.25 0.41
C ASP A 82 -6.95 -1.26 -1.08
N VAL A 83 -5.84 -0.60 -1.43
CA VAL A 83 -5.31 -0.59 -2.81
C VAL A 83 -4.66 -1.94 -3.16
N LEU A 84 -3.93 -2.55 -2.21
CA LEU A 84 -3.32 -3.86 -2.40
C LEU A 84 -4.35 -4.99 -2.44
N GLY A 85 -5.51 -4.82 -1.81
CA GLY A 85 -6.61 -5.78 -1.79
C GLY A 85 -7.38 -5.87 -3.12
N ARG A 86 -7.37 -4.84 -3.97
CA ARG A 86 -8.19 -4.82 -5.21
C ARG A 86 -7.99 -6.04 -6.13
N PRO A 87 -6.76 -6.50 -6.44
CA PRO A 87 -6.57 -7.70 -7.25
C PRO A 87 -7.07 -8.97 -6.56
N MET A 88 -7.05 -9.02 -5.23
CA MET A 88 -7.56 -10.14 -4.43
C MET A 88 -9.08 -10.24 -4.57
N VAL A 89 -9.80 -9.11 -4.51
CA VAL A 89 -11.25 -9.05 -4.73
C VAL A 89 -11.60 -9.54 -6.14
N LEU A 90 -10.86 -9.10 -7.16
CA LEU A 90 -11.07 -9.49 -8.56
C LEU A 90 -10.81 -10.98 -8.83
N ALA A 91 -9.97 -11.64 -8.03
CA ALA A 91 -9.74 -13.08 -8.14
C ALA A 91 -10.96 -13.92 -7.65
N GLY A 92 -11.93 -13.28 -6.97
CA GLY A 92 -13.19 -13.89 -6.58
C GLY A 92 -13.00 -15.09 -5.65
N ASN A 93 -13.65 -16.22 -5.98
CA ASN A 93 -13.61 -17.43 -5.15
C ASN A 93 -12.19 -17.99 -4.98
N ARG A 94 -11.27 -17.76 -5.92
CA ARG A 94 -9.88 -18.24 -5.80
C ARG A 94 -9.11 -17.58 -4.67
N ALA A 95 -9.49 -16.36 -4.28
CA ALA A 95 -8.87 -15.62 -3.19
C ALA A 95 -9.48 -15.95 -1.81
N LYS A 96 -10.62 -16.64 -1.77
CA LYS A 96 -11.26 -17.07 -0.52
C LYS A 96 -10.57 -18.32 0.03
N GLN A 97 -9.36 -18.15 0.52
CA GLN A 97 -8.57 -19.19 1.17
C GLN A 97 -8.39 -18.84 2.64
N VAL A 98 -8.57 -19.82 3.53
CA VAL A 98 -8.33 -19.64 4.96
C VAL A 98 -6.83 -19.50 5.20
N GLN A 99 -6.42 -18.40 5.82
CA GLN A 99 -5.03 -18.16 6.22
C GLN A 99 -4.93 -18.17 7.74
N TRP A 100 -3.96 -18.91 8.28
CA TRP A 100 -3.69 -18.98 9.71
C TRP A 100 -2.61 -17.99 10.10
N THR A 101 -2.86 -17.21 11.15
CA THR A 101 -1.83 -16.35 11.73
C THR A 101 -0.77 -17.18 12.44
N ASN A 102 0.39 -16.57 12.68
CA ASN A 102 1.30 -17.05 13.71
C ASN A 102 0.63 -17.01 15.09
N VAL A 103 1.26 -17.68 16.06
CA VAL A 103 0.82 -17.63 17.46
C VAL A 103 0.99 -16.20 17.99
N TYR A 104 -0.06 -15.67 18.61
CA TYR A 104 -0.04 -14.36 19.26
C TYR A 104 -0.82 -14.41 20.58
N GLN A 105 -0.58 -13.42 21.45
CA GLN A 105 -1.29 -13.30 22.72
C GLN A 105 -2.67 -12.68 22.47
N ASP A 106 -3.71 -13.37 22.89
CA ASP A 106 -5.07 -12.89 22.71
C ASP A 106 -5.33 -11.58 23.45
N ALA A 107 -6.10 -10.69 22.81
CA ALA A 107 -6.44 -9.38 23.35
C ALA A 107 -7.34 -9.47 24.60
N LEU A 108 -8.12 -10.54 24.76
CA LEU A 108 -8.98 -10.77 25.93
C LEU A 108 -8.26 -11.58 27.03
N GLY A 109 -6.98 -11.89 26.86
CA GLY A 109 -6.19 -12.60 27.86
C GLY A 109 -6.45 -14.10 27.93
N LEU A 110 -7.04 -14.70 26.88
CA LEU A 110 -7.25 -16.17 26.79
C LEU A 110 -5.93 -16.97 26.70
N GLY A 111 -4.80 -16.29 26.46
CA GLY A 111 -3.48 -16.91 26.34
C GLY A 111 -2.94 -16.87 24.91
N LEU A 112 -2.11 -17.84 24.54
CA LEU A 112 -1.54 -17.96 23.20
C LEU A 112 -2.56 -18.62 22.26
N VAL A 113 -2.90 -17.94 21.17
CA VAL A 113 -3.92 -18.38 20.20
C VAL A 113 -3.43 -18.26 18.76
N VAL A 114 -4.15 -18.90 17.84
CA VAL A 114 -4.03 -18.75 16.39
C VAL A 114 -5.39 -18.40 15.80
N THR A 115 -5.43 -17.60 14.74
CA THR A 115 -6.70 -17.19 14.11
C THR A 115 -6.73 -17.57 12.65
N GLY A 116 -7.83 -18.20 12.23
CA GLY A 116 -8.16 -18.43 10.84
C GLY A 116 -8.85 -17.20 10.26
N THR A 117 -8.28 -16.62 9.22
CA THR A 117 -8.83 -15.43 8.55
C THR A 117 -9.36 -15.79 7.16
N LEU A 118 -10.46 -15.16 6.76
CA LEU A 118 -11.05 -15.29 5.43
C LEU A 118 -11.59 -13.92 4.97
N PRO A 119 -11.22 -13.42 3.78
CA PRO A 119 -11.69 -12.12 3.32
C PRO A 119 -13.14 -12.17 2.86
N VAL A 120 -13.91 -11.14 3.22
CA VAL A 120 -15.27 -10.91 2.74
C VAL A 120 -15.23 -9.80 1.68
N PHE A 121 -15.89 -10.04 0.56
CA PHE A 121 -15.89 -9.11 -0.58
C PHE A 121 -17.25 -8.46 -0.76
N ASN A 122 -17.25 -7.18 -1.14
CA ASN A 122 -18.45 -6.50 -1.60
C ASN A 122 -18.68 -6.85 -3.09
N LEU A 123 -19.86 -7.39 -3.42
CA LEU A 123 -20.23 -7.86 -4.76
C LEU A 123 -21.37 -7.05 -5.41
N THR A 124 -21.84 -5.99 -4.74
CA THR A 124 -22.87 -5.09 -5.27
C THR A 124 -22.33 -4.17 -6.34
#